data_AF-A0A915M0P8-F1
#
_entry.id   AF-A0A915M0P8-F1
#
_cell.length_a   1.000
_cell.length_b   1.000
_cell.length_c   1.000
_cell.angle_alpha   90.00
_cell.angle_beta   90.00
_cell.angle_gamma   90.00
#
_symmetry.space_group_name_H-M   'P 1'
#
loop_
_entity.id
_entity.type
_entity.pdbx_description
1 polymer ?
#
loop_
_entity_poly.entity_id
_entity_poly.type
_entity_poly.pdbx_seq_one_letter_code
_entity_poly.pdbx_strand_id
1 'polypeptide(L)'
;DPVQQDLALKSMRNILPRKEQQILKIFDQFSNTKATTDSQINENREQQIVRICRERLEEIRSLYLEQIEDATTGRRTWIFAKGIVDIFANEAWILIPIRKVLDAVNQRSSTTPTSDDIEIIYLCLLWAVSLFLEKPTLFKALTSVNAFCVRLAEVFLIGPEIFCNEAINELIGIITDKFLIESANKKMLKFQLEDTIAGLDAFMPFFVDLLKCFEEFSNGNENFCLIILLIIYLNNSPKINKLRMAQILWSLQRNVVRQMNILINDTNEKFVEILINQLNEEENIQEEEDQNIIQKENKLVSLYLINLNQKIVTKERNPILYLIATKHLDILKKKKKELKT
;
A
#
# COMPACT_ATOMS: atom_id res chain seq x y z
N ASP A 1 18.18 -31.67 8.75
CA ASP A 1 19.02 -32.03 9.90
C ASP A 1 18.37 -31.50 11.18
N PRO A 2 17.90 -32.36 12.09
CA PRO A 2 17.21 -31.96 13.33
C PRO A 2 18.08 -31.10 14.26
N VAL A 3 19.41 -31.29 14.23
CA VAL A 3 20.34 -30.54 15.08
C VAL A 3 20.47 -29.10 14.60
N GLN A 4 20.47 -28.87 13.28
CA GLN A 4 20.45 -27.52 12.71
C GLN A 4 19.13 -26.79 12.97
N GLN A 5 18.00 -27.49 12.96
CA GLN A 5 16.70 -26.91 13.32
C GLN A 5 16.62 -26.53 14.80
N ASP A 6 17.15 -27.37 15.71
CA ASP A 6 17.19 -27.07 17.15
C ASP A 6 18.16 -25.90 17.47
N LEU A 7 19.30 -25.81 16.77
CA LEU A 7 20.22 -24.68 16.88
C LEU A 7 19.58 -23.38 16.36
N ALA A 8 18.86 -23.44 15.24
CA ALA A 8 18.13 -22.30 14.69
C ALA A 8 17.01 -21.84 15.64
N LEU A 9 16.25 -22.77 16.22
CA LEU A 9 15.20 -22.47 17.20
C LEU A 9 15.76 -21.84 18.49
N LYS A 10 16.88 -22.35 19.00
CA LYS A 10 17.57 -21.79 20.18
C LYS A 10 18.15 -20.40 19.91
N SER A 11 18.73 -20.17 18.72
CA SER A 11 19.19 -18.85 18.30
C SER A 11 18.03 -17.87 18.15
N MET A 12 16.92 -18.28 17.55
CA MET A 12 15.71 -17.45 17.42
C MET A 12 15.12 -17.08 18.79
N ARG A 13 15.06 -18.02 19.75
CA ARG A 13 14.61 -17.75 21.13
C ARG A 13 15.40 -16.65 21.84
N ASN A 14 16.68 -16.46 21.49
CA ASN A 14 17.53 -15.43 22.09
C ASN A 14 17.55 -14.11 21.29
N ILE A 15 17.30 -14.16 19.99
CA ILE A 15 17.31 -13.00 19.09
C ILE A 15 15.98 -12.26 19.10
N LEU A 16 14.86 -12.98 19.11
CA LEU A 16 13.50 -12.41 19.06
C LEU A 16 13.26 -11.40 20.20
N PRO A 17 13.50 -11.72 21.49
CA PRO A 17 13.26 -10.76 22.57
C PRO A 17 14.14 -9.52 22.48
N ARG A 18 15.37 -9.65 21.96
CA ARG A 18 16.28 -8.50 21.76
C ARG A 18 15.78 -7.58 20.65
N LYS A 19 15.28 -8.14 19.55
CA LYS A 19 14.69 -7.36 18.47
C LYS A 19 13.39 -6.69 18.93
N GLU A 20 12.52 -7.38 19.67
CA GLU A 20 11.31 -6.77 20.26
C GLU A 20 11.66 -5.59 21.15
N GLN A 21 12.64 -5.75 22.05
CA GLN A 21 13.12 -4.66 22.90
C GLN A 21 13.70 -3.48 22.10
N GLN A 22 14.37 -3.74 20.96
CA GLN A 22 14.85 -2.67 20.09
C GLN A 22 13.68 -1.91 19.44
N ILE A 23 12.62 -2.61 19.06
CA ILE A 23 11.42 -2.00 18.46
C ILE A 23 10.60 -1.25 19.52
N LEU A 24 10.49 -1.76 20.74
CA LEU A 24 9.87 -1.05 21.87
C LEU A 24 10.57 0.29 22.15
N LYS A 25 11.91 0.30 22.11
CA LYS A 25 12.69 1.54 22.27
C LYS A 25 12.39 2.59 21.21
N ILE A 26 11.79 2.23 20.07
CA ILE A 26 11.41 3.20 19.04
C ILE A 26 10.37 4.16 19.59
N PHE A 27 9.36 3.65 20.30
CA PHE A 27 8.33 4.48 20.92
C PHE A 27 8.95 5.46 21.93
N ASP A 28 9.87 4.99 22.77
CA ASP A 28 10.54 5.84 23.77
C ASP A 28 11.48 6.87 23.12
N GLN A 29 12.22 6.48 22.09
CA GLN A 29 13.09 7.40 21.35
C GLN A 29 12.27 8.45 20.62
N PHE A 30 11.12 8.07 20.06
CA PHE A 30 10.23 8.99 19.34
C PHE A 30 9.65 10.06 20.27
N SER A 31 9.32 9.68 21.52
CA SER A 31 8.90 10.62 22.57
C SER A 31 9.99 11.61 22.97
N ASN A 32 11.26 11.20 22.94
CA ASN A 32 12.38 12.00 23.45
C ASN A 32 13.05 12.88 22.39
N THR A 33 12.66 12.78 21.12
CA THR A 33 13.15 13.69 20.08
C THR A 33 12.60 15.08 20.35
N LYS A 34 13.45 15.98 20.86
CA LYS A 34 13.08 17.38 21.15
C LYS A 34 12.56 18.02 19.86
N ALA A 35 11.34 18.56 19.91
CA ALA A 35 10.93 19.57 18.95
C ALA A 35 11.93 20.73 19.08
N THR A 36 12.65 21.04 18.01
CA THR A 36 13.53 22.22 17.97
C THR A 36 12.68 23.44 18.29
N THR A 37 12.97 24.08 19.42
CA THR A 37 12.19 25.18 20.01
C THR A 37 12.04 26.42 19.10
N ASP A 38 12.78 26.49 17.99
CA ASP A 38 12.74 27.61 17.03
C ASP A 38 11.63 27.48 15.98
N SER A 39 10.85 26.40 15.96
CA SER A 39 9.90 26.09 14.86
C SER A 39 8.48 26.65 15.01
N GLN A 40 8.10 27.28 16.12
CA GLN A 40 6.71 27.68 16.37
C GLN A 40 6.19 28.80 15.44
N ILE A 41 7.06 29.49 14.70
CA ILE A 41 6.68 30.63 13.85
C ILE A 41 6.32 30.18 12.41
N ASN A 42 6.75 28.99 11.97
CA ASN A 42 6.46 28.45 10.63
C ASN A 42 6.50 26.90 10.62
N GLU A 43 5.69 26.24 11.44
CA GLU A 43 5.61 24.77 11.37
C GLU A 43 4.98 24.34 10.05
N ASN A 44 5.71 23.53 9.26
CA ASN A 44 5.13 22.92 8.07
C ASN A 44 4.11 21.83 8.47
N ARG A 45 3.25 21.43 7.53
CA ARG A 45 2.19 20.44 7.78
C ARG A 45 2.71 19.10 8.34
N GLU A 46 3.87 18.65 7.89
CA GLU A 46 4.51 17.40 8.34
C GLU A 46 4.99 17.48 9.79
N GLN A 47 5.52 18.63 10.21
CA GLN A 47 5.91 18.88 11.60
C GLN A 47 4.69 18.85 12.52
N GLN A 48 3.54 19.37 12.07
CA GLN A 48 2.29 19.29 12.81
C GLN A 48 1.84 17.83 13.00
N ILE A 49 1.90 17.02 11.94
CA ILE A 49 1.55 15.58 12.00
C ILE A 49 2.44 14.86 13.03
N VAL A 50 3.76 15.08 12.95
CA VAL A 50 4.71 14.48 13.90
C VAL A 50 4.43 14.95 15.34
N ARG A 51 4.09 16.22 15.54
CA ARG A 51 3.73 16.75 16.86
C ARG A 51 2.49 16.07 17.42
N ILE A 52 1.41 16.01 16.65
CA ILE A 52 0.16 15.35 17.05
C ILE A 52 0.43 13.87 17.39
N CYS A 53 1.28 13.19 16.61
CA CYS A 53 1.70 11.83 16.91
C CYS A 53 2.42 11.70 18.26
N ARG A 54 3.26 12.67 18.65
CA ARG A 54 3.92 12.68 19.97
C ARG A 54 2.93 12.93 21.11
N GLU A 55 1.98 13.85 20.90
CA GLU A 55 0.93 14.15 21.88
C GLU A 55 0.02 12.94 22.15
N ARG A 56 -0.24 12.13 21.12
CA ARG A 56 -1.12 10.95 21.19
C ARG A 56 -0.37 9.63 21.31
N LEU A 57 0.91 9.67 21.68
CA LEU A 57 1.78 8.48 21.65
C LEU A 57 1.32 7.37 22.60
N GLU A 58 0.73 7.71 23.74
CA GLU A 58 0.20 6.72 24.69
C GLU A 58 -1.00 5.96 24.11
N GLU A 59 -1.86 6.64 23.36
CA GLU A 59 -2.98 6.00 22.64
C GLU A 59 -2.46 5.13 21.49
N ILE A 60 -1.42 5.60 20.79
CA ILE A 60 -0.77 4.80 19.75
C ILE A 60 -0.13 3.54 20.34
N ARG A 61 0.51 3.64 21.51
CA ARG A 61 1.14 2.49 22.19
C ARG A 61 0.11 1.41 22.49
N SER A 62 -1.09 1.77 22.95
CA SER A 62 -2.12 0.79 23.30
C SER A 62 -2.65 -0.01 22.11
N LEU A 63 -2.43 0.46 20.87
CA LEU A 63 -2.76 -0.30 19.66
C LEU A 63 -1.85 -1.52 19.45
N TYR A 64 -0.60 -1.44 19.92
CA TYR A 64 0.43 -2.47 19.65
C TYR A 64 0.91 -3.18 20.91
N LEU A 65 0.85 -2.51 22.06
CA LEU A 65 1.51 -2.90 23.29
C LEU A 65 0.51 -3.17 24.42
N GLU A 66 0.83 -4.17 25.23
CA GLU A 66 0.17 -4.47 26.49
C GLU A 66 1.13 -4.15 27.65
N GLN A 67 0.59 -3.58 28.71
CA GLN A 67 1.34 -3.34 29.93
C GLN A 67 1.21 -4.57 30.84
N ILE A 68 2.34 -5.20 31.14
CA ILE A 68 2.41 -6.31 32.10
C ILE A 68 3.11 -5.82 33.36
N GLU A 69 2.44 -6.04 34.49
CA GLU A 69 3.03 -5.86 35.80
C GLU A 69 3.71 -7.16 36.24
N ASP A 70 5.01 -7.08 36.51
CA ASP A 70 5.75 -8.21 37.06
C ASP A 70 5.28 -8.49 38.49
N ALA A 71 4.65 -9.65 38.69
CA ALA A 71 4.09 -10.08 39.97
C ALA A 71 5.11 -10.13 41.12
N THR A 72 6.41 -10.23 40.80
CA THR A 72 7.48 -10.31 41.81
C THR A 72 8.16 -8.97 42.08
N THR A 73 8.22 -8.06 41.11
CA THR A 73 8.94 -6.78 41.27
C THR A 73 8.04 -5.55 41.27
N GLY A 74 6.75 -5.71 40.95
CA GLY A 74 5.79 -4.61 40.76
C GLY A 74 6.15 -3.70 39.58
N ARG A 75 7.16 -4.04 38.79
CA ARG A 75 7.60 -3.23 37.65
C ARG A 75 6.66 -3.45 36.47
N ARG A 76 6.17 -2.34 35.92
CA ARG A 76 5.40 -2.34 34.69
C ARG A 76 6.34 -2.33 33.49
N THR A 77 6.19 -3.33 32.64
CA THR A 77 6.93 -3.43 31.38
C THR A 77 5.94 -3.49 30.23
N TRP A 78 6.27 -2.80 29.15
CA TRP A 78 5.52 -2.90 27.91
C TRP A 78 6.02 -4.10 27.12
N ILE A 79 5.09 -4.93 26.65
CA ILE A 79 5.37 -5.97 25.68
C ILE A 79 4.44 -5.82 24.48
N PHE A 80 4.82 -6.38 23.34
CA PHE A 80 3.89 -6.50 22.24
C PHE A 80 2.73 -7.41 22.64
N ALA A 81 1.53 -6.95 22.35
CA ALA A 81 0.32 -7.66 22.70
C ALA A 81 0.32 -9.05 22.03
N LYS A 82 0.19 -10.11 22.84
CA LYS A 82 0.38 -11.49 22.36
C LYS A 82 -0.74 -11.90 21.41
N GLY A 83 -0.38 -12.43 20.25
CA GLY A 83 -1.35 -12.78 19.20
C GLY A 83 -1.97 -11.56 18.48
N ILE A 84 -1.52 -10.35 18.81
CA ILE A 84 -1.97 -9.10 18.19
C ILE A 84 -0.96 -8.65 17.14
N VAL A 85 0.34 -8.66 17.44
CA VAL A 85 1.41 -8.22 16.53
C VAL A 85 2.52 -9.27 16.54
N ASP A 86 2.63 -10.07 15.47
CA ASP A 86 3.88 -10.81 15.22
C ASP A 86 4.77 -9.97 14.32
N ILE A 87 5.68 -9.23 14.93
CA ILE A 87 6.56 -8.28 14.24
C ILE A 87 7.54 -8.97 13.29
N PHE A 88 7.75 -10.27 13.47
CA PHE A 88 8.73 -11.05 12.70
C PHE A 88 8.08 -11.88 11.62
N ALA A 89 6.82 -12.29 11.81
CA ALA A 89 6.02 -12.91 10.76
C ALA A 89 5.31 -11.89 9.86
N ASN A 90 5.05 -10.67 10.37
CA ASN A 90 4.32 -9.65 9.63
C ASN A 90 5.23 -8.48 9.25
N GLU A 91 5.67 -8.50 7.99
CA GLU A 91 6.57 -7.49 7.42
C GLU A 91 5.93 -6.10 7.24
N ALA A 92 4.68 -5.90 7.69
CA ALA A 92 4.01 -4.60 7.76
C ALA A 92 3.32 -4.40 9.11
N TRP A 93 3.99 -4.82 10.20
CA TRP A 93 3.44 -4.83 11.56
C TRP A 93 2.85 -3.48 12.00
N ILE A 94 3.43 -2.37 11.52
CA ILE A 94 2.99 -1.01 11.78
C ILE A 94 1.53 -0.80 11.36
N LEU A 95 1.06 -1.52 10.33
CA LEU A 95 -0.31 -1.40 9.80
C LEU A 95 -1.24 -2.56 10.22
N ILE A 96 -0.81 -3.44 11.12
CA ILE A 96 -1.65 -4.53 11.64
C ILE A 96 -3.00 -4.06 12.21
N PRO A 97 -3.10 -2.92 12.91
CA PRO A 97 -4.39 -2.43 13.39
C PRO A 97 -5.43 -2.27 12.28
N ILE A 98 -5.02 -1.96 11.04
CA ILE A 98 -5.93 -1.85 9.90
C ILE A 98 -6.62 -3.19 9.60
N ARG A 99 -5.84 -4.28 9.54
CA ARG A 99 -6.39 -5.62 9.34
C ARG A 99 -7.35 -6.00 10.46
N LYS A 100 -7.00 -5.70 11.70
CA LYS A 100 -7.84 -6.04 12.85
C LYS A 100 -9.19 -5.34 12.81
N VAL A 101 -9.18 -4.06 12.44
CA VAL A 101 -10.41 -3.30 12.23
C VAL A 101 -11.21 -3.93 11.09
N LEU A 102 -10.58 -4.25 9.96
CA LEU A 102 -11.24 -4.93 8.84
C LEU A 102 -11.90 -6.25 9.27
N ASP A 103 -11.17 -7.10 9.98
CA ASP A 103 -11.68 -8.38 10.47
C ASP A 103 -12.82 -8.18 11.48
N ALA A 104 -12.70 -7.19 12.38
CA ALA A 104 -13.74 -6.88 13.35
C ALA A 104 -15.01 -6.33 12.69
N VAL A 105 -14.90 -5.43 11.71
CA VAL A 105 -16.03 -4.89 10.95
C VAL A 105 -16.73 -6.01 10.17
N ASN A 106 -15.98 -6.92 9.54
CA ASN A 106 -16.54 -8.06 8.81
C ASN A 106 -17.26 -9.08 9.71
N GLN A 107 -16.88 -9.18 10.99
CA GLN A 107 -17.51 -10.08 11.96
C GLN A 107 -18.74 -9.48 12.65
N ARG A 108 -18.91 -8.16 12.64
CA ARG A 108 -20.05 -7.49 13.25
C ARG A 108 -21.31 -7.64 12.38
N SER A 109 -22.47 -7.61 13.03
CA SER A 109 -23.77 -7.64 12.33
C SER A 109 -24.03 -6.37 11.51
N SER A 110 -23.41 -5.25 11.90
CA SER A 110 -23.35 -4.02 11.12
C SER A 110 -21.99 -3.97 10.44
N THR A 111 -22.01 -3.88 9.11
CA THR A 111 -20.82 -3.74 8.27
C THR A 111 -20.29 -2.31 8.22
N THR A 112 -20.81 -1.42 9.08
CA THR A 112 -20.46 -0.01 9.09
C THR A 112 -19.40 0.25 10.16
N PRO A 113 -18.28 0.93 9.84
CA PRO A 113 -17.25 1.25 10.83
C PRO A 113 -17.77 2.17 11.93
N THR A 114 -17.32 1.94 13.17
CA THR A 114 -17.64 2.77 14.33
C THR A 114 -16.65 3.93 14.48
N SER A 115 -16.94 4.87 15.38
CA SER A 115 -16.00 5.94 15.73
C SER A 115 -14.67 5.40 16.26
N ASP A 116 -14.71 4.30 17.03
CA ASP A 116 -13.50 3.66 17.55
C ASP A 116 -12.65 3.05 16.43
N ASP A 117 -13.30 2.45 15.41
CA ASP A 117 -12.59 1.93 14.24
C ASP A 117 -11.87 3.05 13.48
N ILE A 118 -12.57 4.17 13.24
CA ILE A 118 -11.98 5.37 12.60
C ILE A 118 -10.77 5.85 13.39
N GLU A 119 -10.90 5.92 14.71
CA GLU A 119 -9.84 6.37 15.61
C GLU A 119 -8.62 5.45 15.59
N ILE A 120 -8.83 4.13 15.61
CA ILE A 120 -7.76 3.13 15.50
C ILE A 120 -7.00 3.27 14.17
N ILE A 121 -7.72 3.43 13.06
CA ILE A 121 -7.09 3.61 11.74
C ILE A 121 -6.31 4.93 11.69
N TYR A 122 -6.89 6.01 12.20
CA TYR A 122 -6.24 7.32 12.26
C TYR A 122 -4.93 7.24 13.05
N LEU A 123 -4.95 6.72 14.28
CA LEU A 123 -3.76 6.58 15.13
C LEU A 123 -2.71 5.65 14.51
N CYS A 124 -3.14 4.58 13.85
CA CYS A 124 -2.24 3.65 13.15
C CYS A 124 -1.51 4.34 11.99
N LEU A 125 -2.22 5.07 11.13
CA LEU A 125 -1.64 5.80 10.01
C LEU A 125 -0.80 7.00 10.49
N LEU A 126 -1.24 7.69 11.54
CA LEU A 126 -0.51 8.79 12.16
C LEU A 126 0.87 8.31 12.63
N TRP A 127 0.91 7.15 13.28
CA TRP A 127 2.17 6.51 13.68
C TRP A 127 3.03 6.13 12.47
N ALA A 128 2.46 5.47 11.46
CA ALA A 128 3.19 5.04 10.28
C ALA A 128 3.85 6.22 9.53
N VAL A 129 3.07 7.28 9.28
CA VAL A 129 3.54 8.50 8.63
C VAL A 129 4.61 9.18 9.47
N SER A 130 4.37 9.36 10.77
CA SER A 130 5.30 10.08 11.62
C SER A 130 6.63 9.34 11.81
N LEU A 131 6.59 8.01 11.92
CA LEU A 131 7.79 7.18 11.97
C LEU A 131 8.57 7.26 10.65
N PHE A 132 7.89 7.27 9.51
CA PHE A 132 8.53 7.45 8.21
C PHE A 132 9.18 8.83 8.06
N LEU A 133 8.52 9.90 8.50
CA LEU A 133 9.03 11.27 8.40
C LEU A 133 10.26 11.49 9.28
N GLU A 134 10.22 11.02 10.54
CA GLU A 134 11.31 11.23 11.50
C GLU A 134 12.44 10.21 11.39
N LYS A 135 12.12 8.96 11.06
CA LYS A 135 13.10 7.85 11.01
C LYS A 135 12.93 6.99 9.74
N PRO A 136 13.09 7.58 8.54
CA PRO A 136 12.82 6.89 7.27
C PRO A 136 13.66 5.62 7.06
N THR A 137 14.93 5.62 7.50
CA THR A 137 15.82 4.45 7.38
C THR A 137 15.32 3.29 8.24
N LEU A 138 14.88 3.60 9.46
CA LEU A 138 14.35 2.59 10.38
C LEU A 138 13.00 2.06 9.89
N PHE A 139 12.12 2.95 9.44
CA PHE A 139 10.84 2.58 8.84
C PHE A 139 11.02 1.58 7.69
N LYS A 140 11.94 1.87 6.75
CA LYS A 140 12.27 1.00 5.61
C LYS A 140 12.90 -0.33 6.03
N ALA A 141 13.67 -0.35 7.12
CA ALA A 141 14.27 -1.58 7.63
C ALA A 141 13.25 -2.51 8.31
N LEU A 142 12.12 -1.97 8.77
CA LEU A 142 11.08 -2.71 9.49
C LEU A 142 9.89 -3.09 8.62
N THR A 143 9.87 -2.66 7.36
CA THR A 143 8.67 -2.70 6.52
C THR A 143 8.99 -3.22 5.11
N SER A 144 8.27 -4.26 4.69
CA SER A 144 8.21 -4.72 3.31
C SER A 144 7.24 -3.86 2.50
N VAL A 145 7.69 -3.35 1.37
CA VAL A 145 6.91 -2.42 0.53
C VAL A 145 5.61 -3.07 0.04
N ASN A 146 5.67 -4.35 -0.36
CA ASN A 146 4.50 -5.10 -0.82
C ASN A 146 3.48 -5.30 0.30
N ALA A 147 3.94 -5.82 1.45
CA ALA A 147 3.07 -6.07 2.59
C ALA A 147 2.45 -4.75 3.07
N PHE A 148 3.23 -3.67 3.11
CA PHE A 148 2.73 -2.35 3.49
C PHE A 148 1.67 -1.83 2.53
N CYS A 149 1.90 -1.91 1.22
CA CYS A 149 0.94 -1.48 0.21
C CYS A 149 -0.39 -2.24 0.34
N VAL A 150 -0.33 -3.55 0.59
CA VAL A 150 -1.53 -4.36 0.83
C VAL A 150 -2.25 -3.96 2.11
N ARG A 151 -1.53 -3.82 3.24
CA ARG A 151 -2.14 -3.40 4.50
C ARG A 151 -2.72 -1.99 4.43
N LEU A 152 -2.10 -1.09 3.68
CA LEU A 152 -2.67 0.23 3.42
C LEU A 152 -3.93 0.13 2.56
N ALA A 153 -3.93 -0.71 1.54
CA ALA A 153 -5.08 -0.91 0.65
C ALA A 153 -6.29 -1.54 1.36
N GLU A 154 -6.08 -2.26 2.47
CA GLU A 154 -7.17 -2.77 3.32
C GLU A 154 -8.06 -1.65 3.90
N VAL A 155 -7.54 -0.42 4.03
CA VAL A 155 -8.36 0.73 4.44
C VAL A 155 -9.57 0.92 3.54
N PHE A 156 -9.41 0.69 2.24
CA PHE A 156 -10.49 0.83 1.27
C PHE A 156 -11.48 -0.33 1.28
N LEU A 157 -11.13 -1.46 1.90
CA LEU A 157 -12.03 -2.59 2.11
C LEU A 157 -12.90 -2.42 3.37
N ILE A 158 -12.49 -1.56 4.30
CA ILE A 158 -13.23 -1.34 5.57
C ILE A 158 -14.52 -0.54 5.31
N GLY A 159 -14.44 0.53 4.52
CA GLY A 159 -15.61 1.33 4.15
C GLY A 159 -15.30 2.81 3.90
N PRO A 160 -16.22 3.53 3.23
CA PRO A 160 -16.07 4.95 2.91
C PRO A 160 -15.96 5.85 4.14
N GLU A 161 -16.54 5.46 5.27
CA GLU A 161 -16.43 6.18 6.54
C GLU A 161 -14.96 6.35 6.97
N ILE A 162 -14.08 5.41 6.58
CA ILE A 162 -12.65 5.48 6.87
C ILE A 162 -11.92 6.36 5.84
N PHE A 163 -11.97 6.02 4.55
CA PHE A 163 -11.14 6.68 3.54
C PHE A 163 -11.69 8.04 3.08
N CYS A 164 -12.94 8.39 3.39
CA CYS A 164 -13.47 9.74 3.21
C CYS A 164 -13.19 10.65 4.43
N ASN A 165 -12.68 10.12 5.55
CA ASN A 165 -12.20 10.95 6.64
C ASN A 165 -10.98 11.76 6.17
N GLU A 166 -11.06 13.09 6.26
CA GLU A 166 -10.06 14.01 5.70
C GLU A 166 -8.65 13.76 6.27
N ALA A 167 -8.55 13.56 7.59
CA ALA A 167 -7.27 13.35 8.24
C ALA A 167 -6.64 12.00 7.87
N ILE A 168 -7.45 10.94 7.76
CA ILE A 168 -6.99 9.63 7.27
C ILE A 168 -6.56 9.73 5.81
N ASN A 169 -7.37 10.35 4.96
CA ASN A 169 -7.09 10.51 3.55
C ASN A 169 -5.80 11.32 3.30
N GLU A 170 -5.55 12.35 4.11
CA GLU A 170 -4.29 13.11 4.08
C GLU A 170 -3.08 12.21 4.41
N LEU A 171 -3.17 11.42 5.48
CA LEU A 171 -2.09 10.51 5.88
C LEU A 171 -1.80 9.43 4.82
N ILE A 172 -2.85 8.88 4.19
CA ILE A 172 -2.73 7.96 3.05
C ILE A 172 -2.01 8.65 1.88
N GLY A 173 -2.38 9.90 1.56
CA GLY A 173 -1.75 10.66 0.49
C GLY A 173 -0.25 10.85 0.73
N ILE A 174 0.14 11.30 1.92
CA ILE A 174 1.55 11.52 2.29
C ILE A 174 2.37 10.24 2.17
N ILE A 175 1.89 9.13 2.74
CA ILE A 175 2.66 7.88 2.71
C ILE A 175 2.68 7.25 1.31
N THR A 176 1.61 7.43 0.53
CA THR A 176 1.56 6.96 -0.85
C THR A 176 2.58 7.68 -1.71
N ASP A 177 2.63 9.01 -1.65
CA ASP A 177 3.59 9.83 -2.40
C ASP A 177 5.04 9.60 -1.96
N LYS A 178 5.32 9.77 -0.66
CA LYS A 178 6.70 9.79 -0.17
C LYS A 178 7.32 8.41 -0.02
N PHE A 179 6.52 7.38 0.27
CA PHE A 179 7.02 6.03 0.48
C PHE A 179 6.69 5.09 -0.68
N LEU A 180 5.41 4.92 -1.04
CA LEU A 180 5.03 3.90 -2.03
C LEU A 180 5.48 4.26 -3.45
N ILE A 181 5.19 5.47 -3.93
CA ILE A 181 5.59 5.94 -5.27
C ILE A 181 7.13 5.97 -5.40
N GLU A 182 7.82 6.43 -4.35
CA GLU A 182 9.29 6.41 -4.31
C GLU A 182 9.87 4.98 -4.32
N SER A 183 9.23 4.05 -3.63
CA SER A 183 9.64 2.64 -3.63
C SER A 183 9.34 1.96 -4.97
N ALA A 184 8.25 2.36 -5.62
CA ALA A 184 7.89 1.93 -6.96
C ALA A 184 8.93 2.36 -8.01
N ASN A 185 9.42 3.61 -7.91
CA ASN A 185 10.51 4.11 -8.75
C ASN A 185 11.77 3.25 -8.62
N LYS A 186 12.03 2.74 -7.41
CA LYS A 186 13.15 1.82 -7.09
C LYS A 186 12.84 0.36 -7.41
N LYS A 187 11.76 0.07 -8.15
CA LYS A 187 11.36 -1.27 -8.58
C LYS A 187 11.12 -2.24 -7.42
N MET A 188 10.73 -1.72 -6.25
CA MET A 188 10.55 -2.53 -5.03
C MET A 188 9.14 -3.13 -4.90
N LEU A 189 8.14 -2.58 -5.61
CA LEU A 189 6.80 -3.18 -5.67
C LEU A 189 6.80 -4.39 -6.59
N LYS A 190 6.48 -5.56 -6.06
CA LYS A 190 6.52 -6.84 -6.81
C LYS A 190 5.41 -7.77 -6.38
N PHE A 191 4.19 -7.56 -6.87
CA PHE A 191 3.06 -8.45 -6.58
C PHE A 191 3.01 -9.60 -7.59
N GLN A 192 3.18 -10.84 -7.13
CA GLN A 192 2.78 -12.02 -7.90
C GLN A 192 1.36 -12.44 -7.51
N LEU A 193 0.64 -13.04 -8.45
CA LEU A 193 -0.78 -13.34 -8.27
C LEU A 193 -1.01 -14.46 -7.24
N GLU A 194 -0.06 -15.38 -7.20
CA GLU A 194 -0.02 -16.56 -6.33
C GLU A 194 0.72 -16.29 -5.00
N ASP A 195 1.28 -15.09 -4.80
CA ASP A 195 2.01 -14.77 -3.57
C ASP A 195 1.07 -14.83 -2.36
N THR A 196 1.52 -15.55 -1.34
CA THR A 196 0.96 -15.49 0.00
C THR A 196 1.54 -14.26 0.70
N ILE A 197 0.69 -13.35 1.13
CA ILE A 197 1.09 -12.24 2.00
C ILE A 197 0.62 -12.62 3.40
N ALA A 198 1.40 -12.33 4.45
CA ALA A 198 0.99 -12.67 5.82
C ALA A 198 -0.43 -12.16 6.08
N GLY A 199 -1.37 -13.06 6.38
CA GLY A 199 -2.81 -12.75 6.56
C GLY A 199 -3.67 -12.71 5.29
N LEU A 200 -3.14 -13.12 4.13
CA LEU A 200 -3.86 -13.32 2.87
C LEU A 200 -3.44 -14.63 2.22
N ASP A 201 -4.42 -15.48 1.88
CA ASP A 201 -4.15 -16.77 1.22
C ASP A 201 -3.58 -16.61 -0.19
N ALA A 202 -4.03 -15.59 -0.92
CA ALA A 202 -3.49 -15.21 -2.22
C ALA A 202 -3.74 -13.73 -2.51
N PHE A 203 -2.83 -13.10 -3.23
CA PHE A 203 -2.96 -11.70 -3.63
C PHE A 203 -4.11 -11.45 -4.61
N MET A 204 -4.36 -12.39 -5.53
CA MET A 204 -5.33 -12.20 -6.61
C MET A 204 -6.79 -12.03 -6.13
N PRO A 205 -7.33 -12.87 -5.20
CA PRO A 205 -8.64 -12.62 -4.59
C PRO A 205 -8.74 -11.26 -3.91
N PHE A 206 -7.72 -10.87 -3.13
CA PHE A 206 -7.66 -9.56 -2.48
C PHE A 206 -7.77 -8.42 -3.49
N PHE A 207 -7.02 -8.48 -4.60
CA PHE A 207 -7.08 -7.46 -5.64
C PHE A 207 -8.47 -7.38 -6.30
N VAL A 208 -9.14 -8.52 -6.51
CA VAL A 208 -10.50 -8.55 -7.07
C VAL A 208 -11.49 -7.90 -6.11
N ASP A 209 -11.38 -8.16 -4.82
CA ASP A 209 -12.26 -7.55 -3.81
C ASP A 209 -12.01 -6.06 -3.67
N LEU A 210 -10.74 -5.61 -3.76
CA LEU A 210 -10.39 -4.19 -3.83
C LEU A 210 -11.07 -3.49 -5.00
N LEU A 211 -11.10 -4.12 -6.17
CA LEU A 211 -11.83 -3.57 -7.33
C LEU A 211 -13.34 -3.54 -7.10
N LYS A 212 -13.95 -4.55 -6.46
CA LYS A 212 -15.39 -4.53 -6.15
C LYS A 212 -15.73 -3.40 -5.19
N CYS A 213 -14.99 -3.25 -4.10
CA CYS A 213 -15.17 -2.15 -3.15
C CYS A 213 -14.99 -0.78 -3.82
N PHE A 214 -14.10 -0.69 -4.81
CA PHE A 214 -13.98 0.52 -5.61
C PHE A 214 -15.28 0.85 -6.37
N GLU A 215 -15.89 -0.15 -7.02
CA GLU A 215 -17.14 0.04 -7.76
C GLU A 215 -18.32 0.40 -6.86
N GLU A 216 -18.33 -0.11 -5.64
CA GLU A 216 -19.42 0.08 -4.69
C GLU A 216 -19.31 1.41 -3.93
N PHE A 217 -18.11 1.79 -3.49
CA PHE A 217 -17.96 2.83 -2.46
C PHE A 217 -16.93 3.91 -2.77
N SER A 218 -16.11 3.79 -3.82
CA SER A 218 -14.95 4.70 -4.00
C SER A 218 -15.32 6.18 -4.08
N ASN A 219 -16.50 6.50 -4.62
CA ASN A 219 -16.95 7.86 -4.87
C ASN A 219 -15.90 8.75 -5.56
N GLY A 220 -15.01 8.15 -6.37
CA GLY A 220 -13.93 8.86 -7.05
C GLY A 220 -12.77 9.31 -6.15
N ASN A 221 -12.57 8.68 -4.98
CA ASN A 221 -11.44 8.98 -4.09
C ASN A 221 -10.09 8.79 -4.83
N GLU A 222 -9.28 9.85 -4.86
CA GLU A 222 -8.04 9.90 -5.62
C GLU A 222 -7.00 8.89 -5.09
N ASN A 223 -6.83 8.79 -3.77
CA ASN A 223 -5.89 7.85 -3.16
C ASN A 223 -6.26 6.39 -3.46
N PHE A 224 -7.54 6.07 -3.48
CA PHE A 224 -8.03 4.74 -3.84
C PHE A 224 -7.68 4.43 -5.31
N CYS A 225 -7.91 5.38 -6.20
CA CYS A 225 -7.54 5.22 -7.61
C CYS A 225 -6.02 5.05 -7.77
N LEU A 226 -5.20 5.89 -7.10
CA LEU A 226 -3.74 5.83 -7.16
C LEU A 226 -3.19 4.50 -6.66
N ILE A 227 -3.70 3.97 -5.55
CA ILE A 227 -3.27 2.67 -5.00
C ILE A 227 -3.56 1.54 -5.98
N ILE A 228 -4.76 1.51 -6.61
CA ILE A 228 -5.07 0.50 -7.63
C ILE A 228 -4.12 0.62 -8.82
N LEU A 229 -3.89 1.83 -9.34
CA LEU A 229 -2.99 2.02 -10.48
C LEU A 229 -1.54 1.69 -10.15
N LEU A 230 -1.09 1.99 -8.93
CA LEU A 230 0.24 1.67 -8.41
C LEU A 230 0.45 0.15 -8.34
N ILE A 231 -0.55 -0.60 -7.86
CA ILE A 231 -0.53 -2.07 -7.82
C ILE A 231 -0.43 -2.69 -9.23
N ILE A 232 -1.06 -2.09 -10.23
CA ILE A 232 -1.12 -2.66 -11.58
C ILE A 232 0.09 -2.23 -12.40
N TYR A 233 0.30 -0.93 -12.52
CA TYR A 233 1.16 -0.33 -13.53
C TYR A 233 2.55 -0.03 -13.03
N LEU A 234 2.73 0.21 -11.72
CA LEU A 234 4.06 0.38 -11.12
C LEU A 234 4.62 -0.90 -10.50
N ASN A 235 4.00 -2.04 -10.80
CA ASN A 235 4.43 -3.34 -10.33
C ASN A 235 5.60 -3.89 -11.15
N ASN A 236 6.73 -4.11 -10.50
CA ASN A 236 7.94 -4.69 -11.11
C ASN A 236 7.95 -6.24 -11.07
N SER A 237 6.78 -6.87 -10.92
CA SER A 237 6.63 -8.32 -11.11
C SER A 237 6.72 -8.70 -12.60
N PRO A 238 6.86 -10.00 -12.92
CA PRO A 238 6.86 -10.46 -14.31
C PRO A 238 5.67 -9.91 -15.12
N LYS A 239 5.90 -9.54 -16.39
CA LYS A 239 4.91 -8.90 -17.29
C LYS A 239 3.55 -9.60 -17.29
N ILE A 240 3.55 -10.93 -17.17
CA ILE A 240 2.34 -11.75 -17.14
C ILE A 240 1.34 -11.38 -16.03
N ASN A 241 1.84 -10.97 -14.87
CA ASN A 241 1.02 -10.61 -13.70
C ASN A 241 0.40 -9.22 -13.90
N LYS A 242 1.20 -8.25 -14.35
CA LYS A 242 0.72 -6.92 -14.76
C LYS A 242 -0.38 -7.01 -15.80
N LEU A 243 -0.16 -7.77 -16.87
CA LEU A 243 -1.13 -7.95 -17.96
C LEU A 243 -2.45 -8.54 -17.45
N ARG A 244 -2.39 -9.53 -16.54
CA ARG A 244 -3.60 -10.11 -15.95
C ARG A 244 -4.38 -9.09 -15.12
N MET A 245 -3.71 -8.33 -14.25
CA MET A 245 -4.39 -7.32 -13.44
C MET A 245 -4.97 -6.19 -14.29
N ALA A 246 -4.21 -5.71 -15.29
CA ALA A 246 -4.68 -4.72 -16.25
C ALA A 246 -5.90 -5.24 -17.03
N GLN A 247 -5.90 -6.48 -17.52
CA GLN A 247 -7.06 -7.05 -18.21
C GLN A 247 -8.32 -7.05 -17.35
N ILE A 248 -8.19 -7.24 -16.04
CA ILE A 248 -9.32 -7.26 -15.12
C ILE A 248 -9.87 -5.86 -14.92
N LEU A 249 -9.00 -4.86 -14.69
CA LEU A 249 -9.40 -3.45 -14.63
C LEU A 249 -10.14 -3.03 -15.91
N TRP A 250 -9.62 -3.42 -17.07
CA TRP A 250 -10.17 -3.05 -18.37
C TRP A 250 -11.30 -3.96 -18.88
N SER A 251 -11.63 -5.02 -18.14
CA SER A 251 -12.64 -6.01 -18.53
C SER A 251 -14.04 -5.39 -18.58
N LEU A 252 -14.86 -5.66 -19.59
CA LEU A 252 -16.16 -5.00 -19.78
C LEU A 252 -17.09 -5.02 -18.55
N GLN A 253 -16.95 -6.04 -17.69
CA GLN A 253 -17.66 -6.20 -16.42
C GLN A 253 -17.36 -5.08 -15.41
N ARG A 254 -16.19 -4.43 -15.49
CA ARG A 254 -15.70 -3.44 -14.52
C ARG A 254 -15.94 -1.97 -14.90
N ASN A 255 -17.19 -1.61 -15.25
CA ASN A 255 -17.47 -0.31 -15.88
C ASN A 255 -17.12 0.90 -15.00
N VAL A 256 -17.33 0.79 -13.68
CA VAL A 256 -17.07 1.89 -12.74
C VAL A 256 -15.56 2.07 -12.53
N VAL A 257 -14.80 0.98 -12.40
CA VAL A 257 -13.33 1.03 -12.25
C VAL A 257 -12.66 1.77 -13.42
N ARG A 258 -13.14 1.56 -14.65
CA ARG A 258 -12.58 2.25 -15.82
C ARG A 258 -12.86 3.74 -15.88
N GLN A 259 -13.79 4.23 -15.05
CA GLN A 259 -14.14 5.63 -14.97
C GLN A 259 -13.39 6.36 -13.84
N MET A 260 -12.29 5.78 -13.31
CA MET A 260 -11.37 6.45 -12.38
C MET A 260 -11.00 7.84 -12.90
N ASN A 261 -11.34 8.85 -12.12
CA ASN A 261 -11.09 10.24 -12.45
C ASN A 261 -9.96 10.78 -11.57
N ILE A 262 -8.73 10.63 -12.07
CA ILE A 262 -7.56 11.28 -11.49
C ILE A 262 -7.09 12.31 -12.51
N LEU A 263 -7.14 13.59 -12.15
CA LEU A 263 -6.63 14.67 -12.99
C LEU A 263 -5.11 14.73 -12.90
N ILE A 264 -4.41 14.99 -14.01
CA ILE A 264 -2.96 15.19 -13.96
C ILE A 264 -2.70 16.59 -13.38
N ASN A 265 -2.06 16.64 -12.22
CA ASN A 265 -1.76 17.86 -11.47
C ASN A 265 -0.46 17.66 -10.67
N ASP A 266 -0.03 18.71 -9.96
CA ASP A 266 1.21 18.70 -9.17
C ASP A 266 1.23 17.58 -8.10
N THR A 267 0.05 17.14 -7.61
CA THR A 267 -0.03 16.11 -6.56
C THR A 267 0.23 14.69 -7.06
N ASN A 268 0.06 14.43 -8.36
CA ASN A 268 0.32 13.11 -8.95
C ASN A 268 1.29 13.14 -10.14
N GLU A 269 1.92 14.28 -10.41
CA GLU A 269 2.94 14.45 -11.45
C GLU A 269 4.04 13.39 -11.34
N LYS A 270 4.57 13.18 -10.12
CA LYS A 270 5.61 12.18 -9.86
C LYS A 270 5.17 10.77 -10.22
N PHE A 271 3.92 10.40 -9.89
CA PHE A 271 3.35 9.12 -10.28
C PHE A 271 3.30 8.97 -11.80
N VAL A 272 2.81 10.00 -12.50
CA VAL A 272 2.68 10.01 -13.96
C VAL A 272 4.04 9.94 -14.65
N GLU A 273 5.05 10.65 -14.13
CA GLU A 273 6.42 10.61 -14.63
C GLU A 273 7.00 9.19 -14.56
N ILE A 274 6.94 8.56 -13.37
CA ILE A 274 7.43 7.21 -13.16
C ILE A 274 6.68 6.21 -14.05
N LEU A 275 5.36 6.36 -14.16
CA LEU A 275 4.53 5.55 -15.04
C LEU A 275 5.01 5.65 -16.49
N ILE A 276 5.17 6.86 -17.03
CA ILE A 276 5.63 7.06 -18.41
C ILE A 276 7.01 6.42 -18.60
N ASN A 277 7.92 6.60 -17.65
CA ASN A 277 9.27 6.03 -17.72
C ASN A 277 9.22 4.50 -17.79
N GLN A 278 8.42 3.86 -16.93
CA GLN A 278 8.25 2.39 -16.97
C GLN A 278 7.63 1.90 -18.27
N LEU A 279 6.62 2.60 -18.79
CA LEU A 279 6.00 2.26 -20.08
C LEU A 279 7.01 2.33 -21.24
N ASN A 280 7.90 3.34 -21.22
CA ASN A 280 8.96 3.47 -22.21
C ASN A 280 10.07 2.41 -22.03
N GLU A 281 10.39 2.01 -20.80
CA GLU A 281 11.32 0.89 -20.56
C GLU A 281 10.79 -0.43 -21.16
N GLU A 282 9.49 -0.70 -21.06
CA GLU A 282 8.85 -1.88 -21.66
C GLU A 282 8.86 -1.88 -23.20
N GLU A 283 8.98 -0.71 -23.83
CA GLU A 283 9.18 -0.58 -25.28
C GLU A 283 10.52 -1.19 -25.71
N ASN A 284 11.58 -0.98 -24.91
CA ASN A 284 12.95 -1.34 -25.26
C ASN A 284 13.32 -2.81 -25.00
N ILE A 285 12.44 -3.57 -24.33
CA ILE A 285 12.68 -4.99 -24.05
C ILE A 285 12.26 -5.81 -25.29
N GLN A 286 13.25 -6.24 -26.06
CA GLN A 286 13.13 -7.26 -27.12
C GLN A 286 13.28 -8.65 -26.50
N GLU A 287 12.26 -9.15 -25.82
CA GLU A 287 12.22 -10.54 -25.39
C GLU A 287 11.45 -11.39 -26.42
N GLU A 288 11.88 -12.64 -26.64
CA GLU A 288 11.06 -13.65 -27.29
C GLU A 288 9.84 -13.91 -26.39
N GLU A 289 8.75 -13.21 -26.67
CA GLU A 289 7.55 -13.30 -25.84
C GLU A 289 6.86 -14.65 -26.04
N ASP A 290 6.65 -15.36 -24.93
CA ASP A 290 5.80 -16.55 -24.87
C ASP A 290 4.44 -16.26 -25.54
N GLN A 291 3.93 -17.20 -26.34
CA GLN A 291 2.59 -17.13 -26.96
C GLN A 291 1.50 -16.73 -25.95
N ASN A 292 1.62 -17.16 -24.69
CA ASN A 292 0.71 -16.77 -23.61
C ASN A 292 0.76 -15.27 -23.29
N ILE A 293 1.96 -14.66 -23.28
CA ILE A 293 2.14 -13.22 -23.07
C ILE A 293 1.52 -12.44 -24.23
N ILE A 294 1.81 -12.84 -25.46
CA ILE A 294 1.27 -12.22 -26.69
C ILE A 294 -0.26 -12.27 -26.70
N GLN A 295 -0.85 -13.43 -26.37
CA GLN A 295 -2.31 -13.58 -26.28
C GLN A 295 -2.91 -12.61 -25.26
N LYS A 296 -2.29 -12.47 -24.09
CA LYS A 296 -2.78 -11.54 -23.06
C LYS A 296 -2.63 -10.09 -23.47
N GLU A 297 -1.53 -9.73 -24.11
CA GLU A 297 -1.32 -8.38 -24.60
C GLU A 297 -2.34 -8.01 -25.68
N ASN A 298 -2.59 -8.90 -26.64
CA ASN A 298 -3.63 -8.71 -27.68
C ASN A 298 -5.04 -8.56 -27.09
N LYS A 299 -5.36 -9.32 -26.04
CA LYS A 299 -6.63 -9.17 -25.32
C LYS A 299 -6.72 -7.80 -24.63
N LEU A 300 -5.65 -7.35 -23.96
CA LEU A 300 -5.61 -6.04 -23.31
C LEU A 300 -5.77 -4.89 -24.32
N VAL A 301 -5.10 -4.97 -25.46
CA VAL A 301 -5.25 -4.02 -26.58
C VAL A 301 -6.69 -3.93 -27.06
N SER A 302 -7.33 -5.08 -27.23
CA SER A 302 -8.72 -5.14 -27.68
C SER A 302 -9.63 -4.44 -26.66
N LEU A 303 -9.39 -4.63 -25.36
CA LEU A 303 -10.11 -3.91 -24.30
C LEU A 303 -9.86 -2.40 -24.34
N TYR A 304 -8.62 -1.96 -24.55
CA TYR A 304 -8.30 -0.53 -24.71
C TYR A 304 -9.07 0.08 -25.87
N LEU A 305 -9.01 -0.54 -27.05
CA LEU A 305 -9.69 -0.02 -28.25
C LEU A 305 -11.20 0.08 -28.07
N ILE A 306 -11.83 -0.94 -27.45
CA ILE A 306 -13.26 -0.91 -27.18
C ILE A 306 -13.62 0.29 -26.28
N ASN A 307 -12.90 0.48 -25.17
CA ASN A 307 -13.20 1.53 -24.20
C ASN A 307 -12.94 2.94 -24.74
N LEU A 308 -11.88 3.13 -25.55
CA LEU A 308 -11.59 4.40 -26.20
C LEU A 308 -12.62 4.72 -27.30
N ASN A 309 -12.96 3.74 -28.15
CA ASN A 309 -13.93 3.94 -29.23
C ASN A 309 -15.35 4.22 -28.71
N GLN A 310 -15.74 3.57 -27.61
CA GLN A 310 -17.02 3.81 -26.94
C GLN A 310 -17.03 5.09 -26.09
N LYS A 311 -15.91 5.83 -26.02
CA LYS A 311 -15.75 7.05 -25.19
C LYS A 311 -16.07 6.81 -23.71
N ILE A 312 -15.84 5.60 -23.21
CA ILE A 312 -15.95 5.28 -21.78
C ILE A 312 -14.77 5.92 -21.04
N VAL A 313 -13.57 5.81 -21.63
CA VAL A 313 -12.34 6.46 -21.15
C VAL A 313 -11.99 7.57 -22.13
N THR A 314 -11.91 8.81 -21.66
CA THR A 314 -11.51 9.97 -22.48
C THR A 314 -10.37 10.74 -21.86
N LYS A 315 -9.66 11.54 -22.67
CA LYS A 315 -8.55 12.37 -22.21
C LYS A 315 -8.98 13.37 -21.13
N GLU A 316 -10.20 13.90 -21.24
CA GLU A 316 -10.72 14.93 -20.35
C GLU A 316 -11.22 14.35 -19.02
N ARG A 317 -11.85 13.16 -19.05
CA ARG A 317 -12.47 12.54 -17.88
C ARG A 317 -11.53 11.62 -17.11
N ASN A 318 -10.60 10.96 -17.82
CA ASN A 318 -9.76 9.91 -17.28
C ASN A 318 -8.33 10.03 -17.84
N PRO A 319 -7.64 11.17 -17.62
CA PRO A 319 -6.41 11.48 -18.34
C PRO A 319 -5.30 10.43 -18.13
N ILE A 320 -5.16 9.89 -16.92
CA ILE A 320 -4.15 8.86 -16.62
C ILE A 320 -4.48 7.52 -17.33
N LEU A 321 -5.71 7.03 -17.22
CA LEU A 321 -6.11 5.78 -17.91
C LEU A 321 -6.04 5.93 -19.44
N TYR A 322 -6.42 7.10 -19.97
CA TYR A 322 -6.29 7.42 -21.38
C TYR A 322 -4.82 7.42 -21.83
N LEU A 323 -3.92 8.01 -21.04
CA LEU A 323 -2.49 8.02 -21.30
C LEU A 323 -1.92 6.61 -21.35
N ILE A 324 -2.26 5.77 -20.36
CA ILE A 324 -1.83 4.37 -20.31
C ILE A 324 -2.26 3.62 -21.57
N ALA A 325 -3.55 3.69 -21.90
CA ALA A 325 -4.10 2.97 -23.05
C ALA A 325 -3.46 3.42 -24.36
N THR A 326 -3.33 4.73 -24.57
CA THR A 326 -2.74 5.29 -25.80
C THR A 326 -1.26 4.96 -25.94
N LYS A 327 -0.48 5.06 -24.85
CA LYS A 327 0.94 4.70 -24.85
C LYS A 327 1.18 3.23 -25.18
N HIS A 328 0.46 2.30 -24.54
CA HIS A 328 0.55 0.87 -24.87
C HIS A 328 0.19 0.60 -26.33
N LEU A 329 -0.87 1.23 -26.85
CA LEU A 329 -1.28 1.07 -28.24
C LEU A 329 -0.18 1.55 -29.21
N ASP A 330 0.51 2.63 -28.89
CA ASP A 330 1.56 3.18 -29.74
C ASP A 330 2.84 2.34 -29.71
N ILE A 331 3.24 1.83 -28.53
CA ILE A 331 4.35 0.86 -28.39
C ILE A 331 4.11 -0.35 -29.30
N LEU A 332 2.90 -0.91 -29.28
CA LEU A 332 2.57 -2.11 -30.06
C LEU A 332 2.48 -1.85 -31.56
N LYS A 333 2.01 -0.67 -31.97
CA LYS A 333 2.06 -0.27 -33.39
C LYS A 333 3.49 -0.20 -33.90
N LYS A 334 4.44 0.28 -33.09
CA LYS A 334 5.86 0.35 -33.46
C LYS A 334 6.47 -1.06 -33.57
N LYS A 335 6.29 -1.92 -32.57
CA LYS A 335 6.75 -3.33 -32.62
C LYS A 335 6.23 -4.07 -33.86
N LYS A 336 4.96 -3.86 -34.23
CA LYS A 336 4.37 -4.44 -35.46
C LYS A 336 4.90 -3.88 -36.76
N LYS A 337 5.43 -2.66 -36.78
CA LYS A 337 6.09 -2.07 -37.97
C LYS A 337 7.50 -2.63 -38.14
N GLU A 338 8.24 -2.76 -37.04
CA GLU A 338 9.60 -3.31 -37.03
C GLU A 338 9.64 -4.80 -37.44
N LEU A 339 8.62 -5.58 -37.07
CA LEU A 339 8.49 -6.99 -37.51
C LEU A 339 8.14 -7.15 -39.01
N LYS A 340 7.78 -6.07 -39.72
CA LYS A 340 7.39 -6.09 -41.14
C LYS A 340 8.46 -5.54 -42.08
N THR A 341 9.48 -4.88 -41.54
CA THR A 341 10.70 -4.42 -42.22
C THR A 341 11.80 -5.44 -42.02
#